data_AF-A0A2S9XCW0-F1
#
_entry.id   AF-A0A2S9XCW0-F1
#
_cell.length_a   1.000
_cell.length_b   1.000
_cell.length_c   1.000
_cell.angle_alpha   90.00
_cell.angle_beta   90.00
_cell.angle_gamma   90.00
#
_symmetry.space_group_name_H-M   'P 1'
#
loop_
_entity.id
_entity.type
_entity.pdbx_description
1 polymer ?
#
loop_
_entity_poly.entity_id
_entity_poly.type
_entity_poly.pdbx_seq_one_letter_code
_entity_poly.pdbx_strand_id
1 'polypeptide(L)'
;MTNTNEAQLSEPGSPARVSRSEAELLTLTRALMAPGPRYLPALRHRPRRTPRLEKIGPTAMGLLQQTLARGVAFELLRRGGWQTRRTLVNGHAKRGTVWQRHRELPPLTFGPASFELLSWLRAEDVSSPKRELPQAARTTLADELLYYLAAEQIVRAGGVLRQPAFLRSPLCQLGYADALAGDEPLPKLDLRELARGEGAIVLEALQPDLCRRWVAMERAKGERAELSVMTQIGQAQDQVLASLFSALDLVDPRRRELASFLAEAARELLARGPERRCPDHRWWIGGLDLRAPLSARQSAFAASAAFLRGVAQLGRWLDEAGVVAHFDEDYEAAQLLLSSWQYLRSAPEPTEEAQIPATILDRAIRLANQLESLHSLGQPSELP
;
A
#
# COMPACT_ATOMS: atom_id res chain seq x y z
N MET A 1 -18.94 46.30 -33.22
CA MET A 1 -17.57 45.93 -33.59
C MET A 1 -17.12 44.84 -32.62
N THR A 2 -17.42 43.60 -32.96
CA THR A 2 -17.18 42.40 -32.16
C THR A 2 -16.22 41.53 -32.96
N ASN A 3 -14.93 41.57 -32.63
CA ASN A 3 -13.93 40.68 -33.21
C ASN A 3 -14.07 39.30 -32.58
N THR A 4 -14.83 38.44 -33.25
CA THR A 4 -14.88 37.01 -32.99
C THR A 4 -13.56 36.41 -33.43
N ASN A 5 -12.69 36.14 -32.45
CA ASN A 5 -11.41 35.49 -32.67
C ASN A 5 -11.68 33.99 -32.89
N GLU A 6 -11.83 33.58 -34.15
CA GLU A 6 -11.91 32.17 -34.55
C GLU A 6 -10.60 31.48 -34.14
N ALA A 7 -10.67 30.68 -33.07
CA ALA A 7 -9.63 29.77 -32.68
C ALA A 7 -9.42 28.75 -33.81
N GLN A 8 -8.40 28.98 -34.63
CA GLN A 8 -7.88 28.01 -35.58
C GLN A 8 -7.59 26.71 -34.84
N LEU A 9 -8.45 25.71 -35.06
CA LEU A 9 -8.22 24.33 -34.67
C LEU A 9 -7.02 23.82 -35.47
N SER A 10 -5.84 23.90 -34.87
CA SER A 10 -4.59 23.38 -35.42
C SER A 10 -4.80 21.93 -35.87
N GLU A 11 -4.45 21.64 -37.13
CA GLU A 11 -4.48 20.28 -37.66
C GLU A 11 -3.72 19.32 -36.71
N PRO A 12 -4.21 18.09 -36.49
CA PRO A 12 -3.53 17.12 -35.65
C PRO A 12 -2.12 16.88 -36.20
N GLY A 13 -1.11 17.42 -35.51
CA GLY A 13 0.27 17.34 -35.92
C GLY A 13 0.70 15.91 -36.22
N SER A 14 1.47 15.73 -37.30
CA SER A 14 1.98 14.42 -37.73
C SER A 14 2.56 13.64 -36.54
N PRO A 15 2.28 12.32 -36.41
CA PRO A 15 2.72 11.54 -35.26
C PRO A 15 4.24 11.61 -35.12
N ALA A 16 4.72 11.94 -33.91
CA ALA A 16 6.13 12.06 -33.62
C ALA A 16 6.89 10.78 -34.00
N ARG A 17 7.96 10.92 -34.78
CA ARG A 17 8.80 9.79 -35.21
C ARG A 17 9.74 9.39 -34.07
N VAL A 18 9.60 8.16 -33.60
CA VAL A 18 10.46 7.54 -32.58
C VAL A 18 10.92 6.17 -33.07
N SER A 19 12.05 5.68 -32.56
CA SER A 19 12.53 4.34 -32.89
C SER A 19 11.57 3.26 -32.36
N ARG A 20 11.67 2.04 -32.89
CA ARG A 20 10.83 0.91 -32.46
C ARG A 20 10.99 0.59 -30.97
N SER A 21 12.22 0.60 -30.46
CA SER A 21 12.50 0.31 -29.04
C SER A 21 11.89 1.37 -28.11
N GLU A 22 11.92 2.64 -28.50
CA GLU A 22 11.28 3.73 -27.77
C GLU A 22 9.76 3.65 -27.82
N ALA A 23 9.19 3.32 -28.99
CA ALA A 23 7.75 3.10 -29.13
C ALA A 23 7.26 1.96 -28.22
N GLU A 24 8.04 0.88 -28.09
CA GLU A 24 7.75 -0.22 -27.16
C GLU A 24 7.79 0.24 -25.70
N LEU A 25 8.78 1.04 -25.31
CA LEU A 25 8.89 1.60 -23.95
C LEU A 25 7.70 2.53 -23.64
N LEU A 26 7.34 3.41 -24.56
CA LEU A 26 6.18 4.31 -24.41
C LEU A 26 4.87 3.52 -24.31
N THR A 27 4.73 2.45 -25.10
CA THR A 27 3.56 1.56 -25.04
C THR A 27 3.49 0.84 -23.69
N LEU A 28 4.62 0.31 -23.21
CA LEU A 28 4.73 -0.30 -21.88
C LEU A 28 4.32 0.71 -20.80
N THR A 29 4.85 1.93 -20.85
CA THR A 29 4.57 2.98 -19.87
C THR A 29 3.08 3.34 -19.84
N ARG A 30 2.44 3.52 -21.00
CA ARG A 30 0.99 3.80 -21.05
C ARG A 30 0.18 2.67 -20.44
N ALA A 31 0.58 1.43 -20.73
CA ALA A 31 -0.14 0.26 -20.24
C ALA A 31 0.09 0.02 -18.73
N LEU A 32 1.24 0.44 -18.20
CA LEU A 32 1.51 0.52 -16.76
C LEU A 32 0.60 1.54 -16.06
N MET A 33 0.39 2.70 -16.67
CA MET A 33 -0.43 3.79 -16.10
C MET A 33 -1.95 3.58 -16.28
N ALA A 34 -2.37 2.86 -17.31
CA ALA A 34 -3.77 2.53 -17.58
C ALA A 34 -3.88 1.02 -17.86
N PRO A 35 -3.78 0.17 -16.82
CA PRO A 35 -3.76 -1.28 -16.98
C PRO A 35 -5.09 -1.77 -17.55
N GLY A 36 -5.07 -2.12 -18.83
CA GLY A 36 -6.16 -2.81 -19.53
C GLY A 36 -5.95 -4.33 -19.58
N PRO A 37 -6.96 -5.10 -19.98
CA PRO A 37 -6.89 -6.57 -20.05
C PRO A 37 -5.77 -7.09 -20.99
N ARG A 38 -5.32 -6.26 -21.94
CA ARG A 38 -4.24 -6.60 -22.88
C ARG A 38 -2.82 -6.44 -22.29
N TYR A 39 -2.67 -5.83 -21.11
CA TYR A 39 -1.35 -5.52 -20.55
C TYR A 39 -0.69 -6.69 -19.82
N LEU A 40 -1.44 -7.43 -19.00
CA LEU A 40 -0.89 -8.52 -18.19
C LEU A 40 -0.15 -9.60 -19.00
N PRO A 41 -0.63 -10.04 -20.19
CA PRO A 41 0.12 -10.95 -21.04
C PRO A 41 1.48 -10.41 -21.50
N ALA A 42 1.61 -9.07 -21.66
CA ALA A 42 2.85 -8.44 -22.11
C ALA A 42 3.98 -8.50 -21.06
N LEU A 43 3.62 -8.66 -19.77
CA LEU A 43 4.55 -8.90 -18.66
C LEU A 43 4.86 -10.39 -18.46
N ARG A 44 3.91 -11.30 -18.76
CA ARG A 44 4.02 -12.76 -18.47
C ARG A 44 4.71 -13.62 -19.53
N HIS A 45 4.62 -13.28 -20.81
CA HIS A 45 4.84 -14.26 -21.89
C HIS A 45 5.83 -13.82 -22.95
N ARG A 46 6.93 -13.22 -22.53
CA ARG A 46 7.90 -12.73 -23.50
C ARG A 46 9.29 -13.25 -23.16
N PRO A 47 9.78 -14.28 -23.88
CA PRO A 47 11.21 -14.56 -23.94
C PRO A 47 11.90 -13.41 -24.66
N ARG A 48 12.08 -12.27 -23.98
CA ARG A 48 12.67 -11.08 -24.55
C ARG A 48 14.18 -11.23 -24.48
N ARG A 49 14.78 -11.63 -25.61
CA ARG A 49 16.17 -11.26 -25.93
C ARG A 49 16.23 -9.77 -26.35
N THR A 50 15.46 -8.91 -25.69
CA THR A 50 15.44 -7.49 -26.03
C THR A 50 16.51 -6.80 -25.19
N PRO A 51 17.51 -6.17 -25.82
CA PRO A 51 18.54 -5.47 -25.05
C PRO A 51 17.91 -4.36 -24.21
N ARG A 52 18.45 -4.18 -23.01
CA ARG A 52 18.12 -3.06 -22.11
C ARG A 52 18.34 -1.76 -22.87
N LEU A 53 17.41 -0.83 -22.72
CA LEU A 53 17.54 0.47 -23.35
C LEU A 53 18.43 1.36 -22.46
N GLU A 54 19.63 1.68 -22.93
CA GLU A 54 20.58 2.53 -22.21
C GLU A 54 20.37 4.02 -22.47
N LYS A 55 19.81 4.36 -23.65
CA LYS A 55 19.60 5.74 -24.09
C LYS A 55 18.26 5.87 -24.79
N ILE A 56 17.63 7.03 -24.62
CA ILE A 56 16.37 7.42 -25.25
C ILE A 56 16.58 8.79 -25.89
N GLY A 57 16.09 8.95 -27.11
CA GLY A 57 16.13 10.21 -27.84
C GLY A 57 15.24 11.28 -27.17
N PRO A 58 15.54 12.57 -27.41
CA PRO A 58 14.87 13.68 -26.72
C PRO A 58 13.35 13.70 -26.95
N THR A 59 12.90 13.39 -28.17
CA THR A 59 11.47 13.31 -28.50
C THR A 59 10.76 12.23 -27.70
N ALA A 60 11.33 11.03 -27.64
CA ALA A 60 10.76 9.91 -26.89
C ALA A 60 10.81 10.18 -25.38
N MET A 61 11.85 10.83 -24.87
CA MET A 61 11.93 11.24 -23.47
C MET A 61 10.84 12.27 -23.12
N GLY A 62 10.60 13.27 -23.95
CA GLY A 62 9.52 14.25 -23.73
C GLY A 62 8.14 13.58 -23.69
N LEU A 63 7.88 12.63 -24.60
CA LEU A 63 6.66 11.84 -24.59
C LEU A 63 6.54 10.94 -23.35
N LEU A 64 7.65 10.36 -22.89
CA LEU A 64 7.72 9.53 -21.70
C LEU A 64 7.36 10.36 -20.45
N GLN A 65 8.02 11.50 -20.27
CA GLN A 65 7.75 12.43 -19.17
C GLN A 65 6.29 12.89 -19.16
N GLN A 66 5.74 13.28 -20.32
CA GLN A 66 4.34 13.68 -20.44
C GLN A 66 3.38 12.54 -20.10
N THR A 67 3.70 11.32 -20.54
CA THR A 67 2.89 10.11 -20.25
C THR A 67 2.90 9.80 -18.75
N LEU A 68 4.07 9.84 -18.11
CA LEU A 68 4.21 9.60 -16.68
C LEU A 68 3.50 10.66 -15.85
N ALA A 69 3.72 11.95 -16.16
CA ALA A 69 3.07 13.04 -15.44
C ALA A 69 1.54 12.95 -15.47
N ARG A 70 0.95 12.71 -16.65
CA ARG A 70 -0.51 12.55 -16.80
C ARG A 70 -1.01 11.25 -16.17
N GLY A 71 -0.31 10.15 -16.41
CA GLY A 71 -0.69 8.82 -15.94
C GLY A 71 -0.70 8.73 -14.42
N VAL A 72 0.34 9.25 -13.76
CA VAL A 72 0.45 9.22 -12.30
C VAL A 72 -0.60 10.12 -11.64
N ALA A 73 -0.85 11.32 -12.18
CA ALA A 73 -1.93 12.18 -11.68
C ALA A 73 -3.30 11.48 -11.78
N PHE A 74 -3.56 10.82 -12.92
CA PHE A 74 -4.78 10.04 -13.12
C PHE A 74 -4.88 8.84 -12.16
N GLU A 75 -3.79 8.12 -11.93
CA GLU A 75 -3.75 6.99 -10.99
C GLU A 75 -3.98 7.44 -9.54
N LEU A 76 -3.39 8.57 -9.11
CA LEU A 76 -3.64 9.15 -7.79
C LEU A 76 -5.11 9.54 -7.62
N LEU A 77 -5.71 10.14 -8.66
CA LEU A 77 -7.14 10.42 -8.67
C LEU A 77 -7.92 9.11 -8.50
N ARG A 78 -7.74 8.14 -9.40
CA ARG A 78 -8.45 6.85 -9.43
C ARG A 78 -8.36 6.07 -8.12
N ARG A 79 -7.19 6.09 -7.47
CA ARG A 79 -6.92 5.30 -6.24
C ARG A 79 -7.54 5.88 -4.99
N GLY A 80 -7.93 7.15 -4.98
CA GLY A 80 -8.55 7.76 -3.81
C GLY A 80 -8.48 9.28 -3.74
N GLY A 81 -7.68 9.94 -4.57
CA GLY A 81 -7.51 11.39 -4.54
C GLY A 81 -8.80 12.18 -4.79
N TRP A 82 -9.79 11.59 -5.47
CA TRP A 82 -11.11 12.19 -5.69
C TRP A 82 -12.05 12.08 -4.47
N GLN A 83 -11.76 11.23 -3.49
CA GLN A 83 -12.66 11.01 -2.37
C GLN A 83 -12.62 12.20 -1.40
N THR A 84 -13.79 12.61 -0.92
CA THR A 84 -13.89 13.62 0.12
C THR A 84 -13.52 13.01 1.48
N ARG A 85 -12.43 13.49 2.09
CA ARG A 85 -11.92 13.03 3.39
C ARG A 85 -11.58 14.24 4.26
N ARG A 86 -11.48 14.01 5.58
CA ARG A 86 -10.93 14.98 6.54
C ARG A 86 -9.48 14.59 6.81
N THR A 87 -8.54 15.51 6.63
CA THR A 87 -7.11 15.30 6.93
C THR A 87 -6.51 16.56 7.55
N LEU A 88 -5.35 16.45 8.18
CA LEU A 88 -4.63 17.62 8.68
C LEU A 88 -3.89 18.32 7.53
N VAL A 89 -4.06 19.63 7.43
CA VAL A 89 -3.34 20.50 6.50
C VAL A 89 -2.86 21.71 7.29
N ASN A 90 -1.54 21.81 7.46
CA ASN A 90 -0.90 22.85 8.28
C ASN A 90 -1.48 22.89 9.72
N GLY A 91 -1.58 21.72 10.37
CA GLY A 91 -2.15 21.59 11.72
C GLY A 91 -3.67 21.60 11.79
N HIS A 92 -4.37 22.05 10.74
CA HIS A 92 -5.82 22.21 10.77
C HIS A 92 -6.56 21.08 10.07
N ALA A 93 -7.66 20.61 10.66
CA ALA A 93 -8.52 19.61 10.05
C ALA A 93 -9.32 20.21 8.87
N LYS A 94 -9.00 19.80 7.63
CA LYS A 94 -9.70 20.24 6.42
C LYS A 94 -10.48 19.10 5.77
N ARG A 95 -11.70 19.39 5.31
CA ARG A 95 -12.53 18.47 4.52
C ARG A 95 -12.49 18.84 3.04
N GLY A 96 -12.41 17.85 2.17
CA GLY A 96 -12.47 18.03 0.73
C GLY A 96 -11.87 16.85 0.00
N THR A 97 -11.72 16.90 -1.32
CA THR A 97 -10.82 16.02 -2.08
C THR A 97 -9.37 16.45 -1.88
N VAL A 98 -8.38 15.63 -2.28
CA VAL A 98 -6.95 15.98 -2.12
C VAL A 98 -6.65 17.35 -2.76
N TRP A 99 -7.16 17.59 -3.96
CA TRP A 99 -6.96 18.82 -4.74
C TRP A 99 -7.72 20.04 -4.19
N GLN A 100 -8.75 19.83 -3.37
CA GLN A 100 -9.46 20.91 -2.69
C GLN A 100 -8.77 21.30 -1.37
N ARG A 101 -8.15 20.32 -0.70
CA ARG A 101 -7.46 20.53 0.59
C ARG A 101 -6.08 21.16 0.40
N HIS A 102 -5.37 20.76 -0.65
CA HIS A 102 -4.01 21.20 -0.97
C HIS A 102 -4.05 22.14 -2.18
N ARG A 103 -3.78 23.43 -1.96
CA ARG A 103 -3.78 24.45 -3.02
C ARG A 103 -2.65 24.23 -4.03
N GLU A 104 -1.50 23.82 -3.53
CA GLU A 104 -0.32 23.49 -4.31
C GLU A 104 -0.07 21.99 -4.17
N LEU A 105 0.04 21.33 -5.31
CA LEU A 105 0.27 19.90 -5.37
C LEU A 105 1.74 19.66 -5.64
N PRO A 106 2.30 18.57 -5.12
CA PRO A 106 3.72 18.31 -5.26
C PRO A 106 4.09 18.18 -6.75
N PRO A 107 5.11 18.90 -7.24
CA PRO A 107 5.65 18.67 -8.57
C PRO A 107 6.31 17.29 -8.64
N LEU A 108 5.59 16.32 -9.20
CA LEU A 108 6.11 14.97 -9.38
C LEU A 108 7.21 14.94 -10.45
N THR A 109 8.46 15.00 -9.98
CA THR A 109 9.65 14.98 -10.83
C THR A 109 10.23 13.57 -10.88
N PHE A 110 10.17 12.92 -12.05
CA PHE A 110 10.72 11.58 -12.23
C PHE A 110 12.23 11.62 -12.41
N GLY A 111 12.94 10.81 -11.64
CA GLY A 111 14.39 10.67 -11.69
C GLY A 111 14.86 9.53 -12.60
N PRO A 112 16.18 9.26 -12.62
CA PRO A 112 16.76 8.14 -13.37
C PRO A 112 16.17 6.78 -12.98
N ALA A 113 15.78 6.61 -11.71
CA ALA A 113 15.17 5.40 -11.17
C ALA A 113 13.92 4.96 -11.94
N SER A 114 13.08 5.91 -12.36
CA SER A 114 11.91 5.63 -13.20
C SER A 114 12.26 5.08 -14.57
N PHE A 115 13.25 5.67 -15.24
CA PHE A 115 13.70 5.17 -16.53
C PHE A 115 14.30 3.77 -16.39
N GLU A 116 15.06 3.52 -15.32
CA GLU A 116 15.66 2.22 -15.07
C GLU A 116 14.63 1.13 -14.81
N LEU A 117 13.57 1.44 -14.05
CA LEU A 117 12.44 0.54 -13.88
C LEU A 117 11.80 0.17 -15.22
N LEU A 118 11.50 1.16 -16.06
CA LEU A 118 10.83 0.94 -17.33
C LEU A 118 11.71 0.17 -18.32
N SER A 119 13.02 0.46 -18.31
CA SER A 119 14.02 -0.26 -19.11
C SER A 119 14.15 -1.72 -18.65
N TRP A 120 14.13 -1.96 -17.33
CA TRP A 120 14.13 -3.30 -16.73
C TRP A 120 12.84 -4.07 -17.06
N LEU A 121 11.66 -3.49 -16.83
CA LEU A 121 10.36 -4.08 -17.18
C LEU A 121 10.24 -4.38 -18.68
N ARG A 122 10.93 -3.62 -19.54
CA ARG A 122 10.98 -3.89 -20.97
C ARG A 122 11.87 -5.10 -21.30
N ALA A 123 12.96 -5.31 -20.56
CA ALA A 123 14.00 -6.28 -20.88
C ALA A 123 13.80 -7.64 -20.18
N GLU A 124 13.26 -7.65 -18.97
CA GLU A 124 13.18 -8.83 -18.11
C GLU A 124 11.80 -9.50 -18.11
N ASP A 125 11.78 -10.79 -17.77
CA ASP A 125 10.56 -11.50 -17.36
C ASP A 125 10.39 -11.31 -15.85
N VAL A 126 9.31 -10.65 -15.43
CA VAL A 126 9.09 -10.31 -14.02
C VAL A 126 8.85 -11.53 -13.13
N SER A 127 8.51 -12.68 -13.73
CA SER A 127 8.28 -13.97 -13.06
C SER A 127 9.58 -14.69 -12.73
N SER A 128 10.62 -14.48 -13.54
CA SER A 128 11.95 -15.07 -13.37
C SER A 128 13.01 -14.12 -13.94
N PRO A 129 13.24 -12.98 -13.26
CA PRO A 129 14.17 -11.97 -13.75
C PRO A 129 15.59 -12.51 -13.72
N LYS A 130 16.35 -12.32 -14.80
CA LYS A 130 17.75 -12.74 -14.88
C LYS A 130 18.69 -11.66 -14.39
N ARG A 131 18.24 -10.41 -14.43
CA ARG A 131 18.98 -9.26 -13.93
C ARG A 131 18.21 -8.61 -12.81
N GLU A 132 18.95 -8.22 -11.78
CA GLU A 132 18.38 -7.43 -10.69
C GLU A 132 18.03 -6.03 -11.17
N LEU A 133 16.95 -5.48 -10.63
CA LEU A 133 16.68 -4.05 -10.70
C LEU A 133 17.46 -3.37 -9.56
N PRO A 134 18.59 -2.69 -9.85
CA PRO A 134 19.43 -2.11 -8.81
C PRO A 134 18.68 -1.00 -8.09
N GLN A 135 19.01 -0.81 -6.82
CA GLN A 135 18.56 0.36 -6.09
C GLN A 135 19.25 1.61 -6.65
N ALA A 136 18.48 2.65 -6.98
CA ALA A 136 19.03 3.96 -7.28
C ALA A 136 19.61 4.62 -6.02
N ALA A 137 20.71 5.35 -6.17
CA ALA A 137 21.33 6.08 -5.07
C ALA A 137 20.40 7.18 -4.50
N ARG A 138 19.51 7.72 -5.33
CA ARG A 138 18.47 8.69 -4.96
C ARG A 138 17.20 8.35 -5.72
N THR A 139 16.09 8.26 -5.00
CA THR A 139 14.74 8.12 -5.56
C THR A 139 13.96 9.38 -5.23
N THR A 140 13.24 9.93 -6.22
CA THR A 140 12.27 11.00 -5.97
C THR A 140 10.95 10.39 -5.51
N LEU A 141 10.04 11.21 -4.97
CA LEU A 141 8.69 10.77 -4.64
C LEU A 141 7.93 10.23 -5.87
N ALA A 142 8.19 10.78 -7.05
CA ALA A 142 7.58 10.30 -8.29
C ALA A 142 8.12 8.92 -8.71
N ASP A 143 9.41 8.66 -8.48
CA ASP A 143 10.01 7.33 -8.68
C ASP A 143 9.41 6.30 -7.72
N GLU A 144 9.26 6.66 -6.45
CA GLU A 144 8.62 5.80 -5.43
C GLU A 144 7.18 5.44 -5.79
N LEU A 145 6.42 6.43 -6.28
CA LEU A 145 5.07 6.21 -6.74
C LEU A 145 5.03 5.32 -7.99
N LEU A 146 5.97 5.49 -8.91
CA LEU A 146 6.07 4.61 -10.09
C LEU A 146 6.42 3.17 -9.69
N TYR A 147 7.35 2.96 -8.73
CA TYR A 147 7.63 1.65 -8.16
C TYR A 147 6.38 1.02 -7.55
N TYR A 148 5.63 1.78 -6.75
CA TYR A 148 4.38 1.33 -6.15
C TYR A 148 3.33 0.88 -7.18
N LEU A 149 3.16 1.67 -8.25
CA LEU A 149 2.22 1.35 -9.33
C LEU A 149 2.68 0.12 -10.14
N ALA A 150 3.99 -0.01 -10.38
CA ALA A 150 4.56 -1.17 -11.05
C ALA A 150 4.48 -2.44 -10.23
N ALA A 151 4.66 -2.35 -8.92
CA ALA A 151 4.54 -3.49 -8.02
C ALA A 151 3.18 -4.19 -8.16
N GLU A 152 2.09 -3.44 -8.35
CA GLU A 152 0.77 -4.03 -8.58
C GLU A 152 0.76 -4.90 -9.84
N GLN A 153 1.30 -4.36 -10.93
CA GLN A 153 1.25 -5.03 -12.21
C GLN A 153 2.17 -6.24 -12.24
N ILE A 154 3.32 -6.17 -11.56
CA ILE A 154 4.23 -7.30 -11.37
C ILE A 154 3.55 -8.40 -10.57
N VAL A 155 2.96 -8.09 -9.41
CA VAL A 155 2.26 -9.10 -8.59
C VAL A 155 1.09 -9.72 -9.35
N ARG A 156 0.29 -8.91 -10.05
CA ARG A 156 -0.81 -9.41 -10.89
C ARG A 156 -0.30 -10.27 -12.04
N ALA A 157 0.90 -10.00 -12.55
CA ALA A 157 1.55 -10.84 -13.53
C ALA A 157 2.11 -12.15 -12.93
N GLY A 158 2.11 -12.33 -11.60
CA GLY A 158 2.77 -13.46 -10.95
C GLY A 158 4.29 -13.28 -10.82
N GLY A 159 4.74 -12.03 -10.92
CA GLY A 159 6.14 -11.66 -10.79
C GLY A 159 6.60 -11.48 -9.35
N VAL A 160 7.93 -11.45 -9.18
CA VAL A 160 8.59 -11.38 -7.88
C VAL A 160 9.01 -9.94 -7.56
N LEU A 161 8.55 -9.40 -6.43
CA LEU A 161 8.90 -8.03 -5.99
C LEU A 161 10.21 -7.95 -5.20
N ARG A 162 10.85 -9.06 -4.85
CA ARG A 162 12.13 -9.08 -4.11
C ARG A 162 13.31 -8.65 -4.98
N GLN A 163 13.25 -7.42 -5.50
CA GLN A 163 14.33 -6.73 -6.18
C GLN A 163 14.85 -5.61 -5.28
N PRO A 164 16.15 -5.27 -5.32
CA PRO A 164 16.74 -4.23 -4.46
C PRO A 164 16.00 -2.89 -4.48
N ALA A 165 15.51 -2.45 -5.64
CA ALA A 165 14.74 -1.21 -5.75
C ALA A 165 13.39 -1.25 -5.01
N PHE A 166 12.63 -2.34 -5.09
CA PHE A 166 11.35 -2.47 -4.39
C PHE A 166 11.52 -2.71 -2.89
N LEU A 167 12.54 -3.49 -2.50
CA LEU A 167 12.85 -3.74 -1.08
C LEU A 167 13.20 -2.45 -0.33
N ARG A 168 13.78 -1.45 -1.00
CA ARG A 168 14.14 -0.16 -0.40
C ARG A 168 13.16 0.97 -0.70
N SER A 169 12.04 0.68 -1.36
CA SER A 169 10.98 1.65 -1.65
C SER A 169 10.00 1.75 -0.47
N PRO A 170 9.89 2.91 0.21
CA PRO A 170 8.93 3.13 1.30
C PRO A 170 7.47 2.79 0.94
N LEU A 171 7.02 3.20 -0.26
CA LEU A 171 5.65 2.93 -0.70
C LEU A 171 5.43 1.45 -1.02
N CYS A 172 6.40 0.78 -1.65
CA CYS A 172 6.29 -0.65 -1.92
C CYS A 172 6.24 -1.48 -0.62
N GLN A 173 7.10 -1.18 0.36
CA GLN A 173 7.03 -1.82 1.66
C GLN A 173 5.65 -1.64 2.32
N LEU A 174 5.10 -0.42 2.27
CA LEU A 174 3.79 -0.13 2.86
C LEU A 174 2.62 -0.87 2.18
N GLY A 175 2.68 -0.99 0.86
CA GLY A 175 1.58 -1.55 0.06
C GLY A 175 1.69 -3.05 -0.25
N TYR A 176 2.86 -3.66 -0.08
CA TYR A 176 3.16 -5.02 -0.56
C TYR A 176 4.07 -5.79 0.40
N ALA A 177 3.92 -5.57 1.71
CA ALA A 177 4.74 -6.24 2.72
C ALA A 177 4.72 -7.77 2.57
N ASP A 178 3.58 -8.35 2.19
CA ASP A 178 3.41 -9.78 1.94
C ASP A 178 4.20 -10.29 0.71
N ALA A 179 4.17 -9.55 -0.39
CA ALA A 179 4.87 -9.91 -1.63
C ALA A 179 6.38 -9.60 -1.57
N LEU A 180 6.79 -8.74 -0.64
CA LEU A 180 8.19 -8.46 -0.34
C LEU A 180 8.75 -9.37 0.74
N ALA A 181 7.92 -10.13 1.46
CA ALA A 181 8.36 -11.08 2.50
C ALA A 181 9.25 -12.19 1.91
N GLY A 182 10.15 -12.72 2.72
CA GLY A 182 11.12 -13.76 2.34
C GLY A 182 12.10 -14.03 3.48
N ASP A 183 13.13 -14.83 3.22
CA ASP A 183 14.05 -15.32 4.28
C ASP A 183 14.80 -14.19 4.99
N GLU A 184 15.22 -13.17 4.23
CA GLU A 184 15.83 -11.98 4.81
C GLU A 184 14.74 -10.98 5.22
N PRO A 185 14.83 -10.43 6.45
CA PRO A 185 13.92 -9.39 6.90
C PRO A 185 14.01 -8.18 5.97
N LEU A 186 12.91 -7.41 5.90
CA LEU A 186 12.94 -6.18 5.14
C LEU A 186 14.02 -5.24 5.69
N PRO A 187 14.58 -4.33 4.89
CA PRO A 187 15.42 -3.28 5.43
C PRO A 187 14.54 -2.28 6.20
N LYS A 188 15.02 -1.81 7.36
CA LYS A 188 14.33 -0.76 8.13
C LYS A 188 14.42 0.55 7.35
N LEU A 189 13.28 1.12 6.98
CA LEU A 189 13.20 2.38 6.25
C LEU A 189 12.73 3.51 7.16
N ASP A 190 13.27 4.70 6.90
CA ASP A 190 12.73 5.93 7.47
C ASP A 190 11.52 6.37 6.63
N LEU A 191 10.33 6.24 7.20
CA LEU A 191 9.08 6.62 6.52
C LEU A 191 8.67 8.09 6.80
N ARG A 192 9.52 8.89 7.47
CA ARG A 192 9.20 10.30 7.80
C ARG A 192 8.94 11.15 6.57
N GLU A 193 9.60 10.88 5.43
CA GLU A 193 9.32 11.61 4.18
C GLU A 193 7.93 11.32 3.62
N LEU A 194 7.34 10.14 3.89
CA LEU A 194 5.95 9.85 3.55
C LEU A 194 4.95 10.47 4.53
N ALA A 195 5.40 10.82 5.74
CA ALA A 195 4.57 11.39 6.79
C ALA A 195 4.49 12.92 6.73
N ARG A 196 5.29 13.59 5.89
CA ARG A 196 5.36 15.06 5.80
C ARG A 196 5.28 15.57 4.36
N GLY A 197 5.00 16.87 4.22
CA GLY A 197 5.05 17.59 2.95
C GLY A 197 4.36 16.85 1.80
N GLU A 198 5.07 16.69 0.69
CA GLU A 198 4.60 16.04 -0.53
C GLU A 198 4.23 14.56 -0.33
N GLY A 199 5.01 13.84 0.47
CA GLY A 199 4.79 12.42 0.74
C GLY A 199 3.48 12.19 1.49
N ALA A 200 3.14 13.08 2.42
CA ALA A 200 1.85 13.03 3.13
C ALA A 200 0.67 13.18 2.16
N ILE A 201 0.77 14.08 1.18
CA ILE A 201 -0.29 14.28 0.15
C ILE A 201 -0.48 13.01 -0.67
N VAL A 202 0.62 12.36 -1.08
CA VAL A 202 0.56 11.08 -1.81
C VAL A 202 -0.05 9.99 -0.92
N LEU A 203 0.35 9.89 0.34
CA LEU A 203 -0.18 8.91 1.28
C LEU A 203 -1.67 9.12 1.58
N GLU A 204 -2.13 10.37 1.65
CA GLU A 204 -3.56 10.73 1.75
C GLU A 204 -4.36 10.25 0.54
N ALA A 205 -3.81 10.42 -0.67
CA ALA A 205 -4.48 10.00 -1.91
C ALA A 205 -4.55 8.47 -2.02
N LEU A 206 -3.55 7.76 -1.49
CA LEU A 206 -3.45 6.30 -1.56
C LEU A 206 -4.21 5.57 -0.45
N GLN A 207 -4.79 6.26 0.54
CA GLN A 207 -5.50 5.63 1.66
C GLN A 207 -6.49 4.52 1.23
N PRO A 208 -7.38 4.73 0.23
CA PRO A 208 -8.34 3.69 -0.14
C PRO A 208 -7.68 2.49 -0.82
N ASP A 209 -6.58 2.70 -1.55
CA ASP A 209 -5.83 1.61 -2.17
C ASP A 209 -5.06 0.80 -1.16
N LEU A 210 -4.35 1.47 -0.24
CA LEU A 210 -3.65 0.81 0.86
C LEU A 210 -4.62 0.01 1.73
N CYS A 211 -5.80 0.54 2.04
CA CYS A 211 -6.85 -0.19 2.75
C CYS A 211 -7.21 -1.49 2.02
N ARG A 212 -7.51 -1.43 0.71
CA ARG A 212 -7.80 -2.63 -0.10
C ARG A 212 -6.65 -3.63 -0.08
N ARG A 213 -5.39 -3.16 -0.15
CA ARG A 213 -4.22 -4.04 -0.13
C ARG A 213 -4.06 -4.74 1.20
N TRP A 214 -4.14 -4.02 2.32
CA TRP A 214 -4.05 -4.62 3.65
C TRP A 214 -5.17 -5.64 3.88
N VAL A 215 -6.40 -5.35 3.44
CA VAL A 215 -7.49 -6.35 3.45
C VAL A 215 -7.15 -7.58 2.61
N ALA A 216 -6.56 -7.41 1.42
CA ALA A 216 -6.15 -8.52 0.57
C ALA A 216 -5.03 -9.36 1.19
N MET A 217 -4.01 -8.72 1.80
CA MET A 217 -2.92 -9.41 2.50
C MET A 217 -3.46 -10.28 3.64
N GLU A 218 -4.31 -9.72 4.50
CA GLU A 218 -4.87 -10.44 5.64
C GLU A 218 -5.77 -11.60 5.19
N ARG A 219 -6.54 -11.42 4.10
CA ARG A 219 -7.33 -12.51 3.54
C ARG A 219 -6.45 -13.63 2.97
N ALA A 220 -5.37 -13.28 2.29
CA ALA A 220 -4.46 -14.26 1.68
C ALA A 220 -3.71 -15.11 2.71
N LYS A 221 -3.55 -14.64 3.98
CA LYS A 221 -2.93 -15.41 5.06
C LYS A 221 -3.66 -16.74 5.33
N GLY A 222 -4.98 -16.72 5.38
CA GLY A 222 -5.80 -17.92 5.63
C GLY A 222 -5.66 -19.00 4.56
N GLU A 223 -5.18 -18.64 3.37
CA GLU A 223 -4.96 -19.55 2.24
C GLU A 223 -3.52 -20.11 2.19
N ARG A 224 -2.61 -19.66 3.07
CA ARG A 224 -1.21 -20.12 3.08
C ARG A 224 -1.08 -21.42 3.87
N ALA A 225 -0.43 -22.40 3.25
CA ALA A 225 -0.12 -23.67 3.89
C ALA A 225 1.24 -23.68 4.62
N GLU A 226 2.20 -22.90 4.10
CA GLU A 226 3.59 -22.97 4.57
C GLU A 226 3.83 -22.04 5.77
N LEU A 227 4.30 -22.62 6.88
CA LEU A 227 4.55 -21.90 8.15
C LEU A 227 5.67 -20.85 8.06
N SER A 228 6.73 -21.15 7.31
CA SER A 228 7.84 -20.22 7.04
C SER A 228 7.34 -18.95 6.35
N VAL A 229 6.54 -19.11 5.29
CA VAL A 229 5.94 -18.00 4.54
C VAL A 229 5.03 -17.16 5.42
N MET A 230 4.20 -17.77 6.26
CA MET A 230 3.38 -17.03 7.24
C MET A 230 4.26 -16.23 8.21
N THR A 231 5.34 -16.83 8.70
CA THR A 231 6.29 -16.18 9.61
C THR A 231 6.94 -14.96 8.94
N GLN A 232 7.40 -15.12 7.70
CA GLN A 232 8.04 -14.06 6.93
C GLN A 232 7.08 -12.90 6.64
N ILE A 233 5.82 -13.21 6.27
CA ILE A 233 4.78 -12.19 6.04
C ILE A 233 4.52 -11.39 7.32
N GLY A 234 4.35 -12.07 8.46
CA GLY A 234 4.11 -11.39 9.74
C GLY A 234 5.28 -10.50 10.17
N GLN A 235 6.51 -10.98 10.03
CA GLN A 235 7.72 -10.19 10.31
C GLN A 235 7.83 -8.95 9.40
N ALA A 236 7.56 -9.11 8.10
CA ALA A 236 7.54 -8.00 7.16
C ALA A 236 6.48 -6.95 7.53
N GLN A 237 5.28 -7.39 7.90
CA GLN A 237 4.21 -6.50 8.33
C GLN A 237 4.54 -5.77 9.64
N ASP A 238 5.01 -6.47 10.67
CA ASP A 238 5.40 -5.86 11.95
C ASP A 238 6.44 -4.76 11.73
N GLN A 239 7.45 -5.04 10.92
CA GLN A 239 8.51 -4.09 10.62
C GLN A 239 7.99 -2.83 9.90
N VAL A 240 7.14 -3.01 8.90
CA VAL A 240 6.56 -1.90 8.13
C VAL A 240 5.63 -1.07 9.01
N LEU A 241 4.79 -1.70 9.83
CA LEU A 241 3.89 -1.01 10.75
C LEU A 241 4.67 -0.26 11.84
N ALA A 242 5.69 -0.88 12.44
CA ALA A 242 6.54 -0.21 13.42
C ALA A 242 7.23 1.02 12.82
N SER A 243 7.75 0.91 11.59
CA SER A 243 8.39 2.02 10.87
C SER A 243 7.39 3.12 10.55
N LEU A 244 6.16 2.77 10.16
CA LEU A 244 5.09 3.73 9.87
C LEU A 244 4.67 4.47 11.12
N PHE A 245 4.30 3.75 12.19
CA PHE A 245 3.82 4.37 13.42
C PHE A 245 4.88 5.28 14.03
N SER A 246 6.14 4.84 14.04
CA SER A 246 7.25 5.69 14.47
C SER A 246 7.37 6.95 13.62
N ALA A 247 7.26 6.85 12.29
CA ALA A 247 7.32 8.02 11.42
C ALA A 247 6.16 9.00 11.65
N LEU A 248 4.94 8.50 11.85
CA LEU A 248 3.74 9.32 12.08
C LEU A 248 3.76 10.02 13.45
N ASP A 249 4.36 9.41 14.47
CA ASP A 249 4.53 9.98 15.81
C ASP A 249 5.70 10.99 15.90
N LEU A 250 6.70 10.87 15.02
CA LEU A 250 7.91 11.71 15.03
C LEU A 250 7.80 12.98 14.18
N VAL A 251 6.78 13.11 13.32
CA VAL A 251 6.53 14.34 12.57
C VAL A 251 5.73 15.34 13.40
N ASP A 252 5.96 16.63 13.14
CA ASP A 252 5.29 17.74 13.81
C ASP A 252 4.50 18.58 12.78
N PRO A 253 3.17 18.75 12.94
CA PRO A 253 2.31 18.07 13.91
C PRO A 253 2.24 16.56 13.65
N ARG A 254 1.90 15.77 14.67
CA ARG A 254 1.75 14.31 14.55
C ARG A 254 0.70 13.96 13.50
N ARG A 255 1.06 13.09 12.53
CA ARG A 255 0.22 12.74 11.38
C ARG A 255 -0.43 11.36 11.48
N ARG A 256 -0.88 10.98 12.67
CA ARG A 256 -1.48 9.66 12.97
C ARG A 256 -2.68 9.34 12.08
N GLU A 257 -3.40 10.34 11.57
CA GLU A 257 -4.54 10.15 10.70
C GLU A 257 -4.15 9.53 9.34
N LEU A 258 -2.87 9.62 8.94
CA LEU A 258 -2.36 8.94 7.76
C LEU A 258 -2.34 7.41 7.89
N ALA A 259 -2.60 6.86 9.08
CA ALA A 259 -2.85 5.43 9.29
C ALA A 259 -4.34 5.03 9.11
N SER A 260 -5.21 5.94 8.66
CA SER A 260 -6.65 5.66 8.52
C SER A 260 -6.96 4.46 7.64
N PHE A 261 -6.11 4.14 6.66
CA PHE A 261 -6.26 2.94 5.83
C PHE A 261 -6.20 1.64 6.65
N LEU A 262 -5.45 1.60 7.75
CA LEU A 262 -5.41 0.45 8.68
C LEU A 262 -6.69 0.39 9.51
N ALA A 263 -7.18 1.53 10.01
CA ALA A 263 -8.46 1.60 10.72
C ALA A 263 -9.63 1.17 9.82
N GLU A 264 -9.59 1.53 8.54
CA GLU A 264 -10.59 1.12 7.55
C GLU A 264 -10.46 -0.37 7.21
N ALA A 265 -9.23 -0.88 7.03
CA ALA A 265 -8.98 -2.30 6.82
C ALA A 265 -9.47 -3.14 8.01
N ALA A 266 -9.23 -2.68 9.24
CA ALA A 266 -9.72 -3.32 10.46
C ALA A 266 -11.24 -3.39 10.48
N ARG A 267 -11.93 -2.32 10.07
CA ARG A 267 -13.39 -2.33 9.93
C ARG A 267 -13.86 -3.35 8.89
N GLU A 268 -13.21 -3.39 7.73
CA GLU A 268 -13.59 -4.33 6.66
C GLU A 268 -13.34 -5.79 7.05
N LEU A 269 -12.28 -6.08 7.82
CA LEU A 269 -11.93 -7.44 8.24
C LEU A 269 -12.75 -7.87 9.46
N LEU A 270 -12.79 -7.04 10.50
CA LEU A 270 -13.29 -7.41 11.82
C LEU A 270 -14.79 -7.13 12.01
N ALA A 271 -15.33 -6.10 11.37
CA ALA A 271 -16.76 -5.77 11.48
C ALA A 271 -17.59 -6.33 10.31
N ARG A 272 -17.05 -6.30 9.08
CA ARG A 272 -17.76 -6.69 7.85
C ARG A 272 -17.29 -8.00 7.24
N GLY A 273 -16.13 -8.49 7.67
CA GLY A 273 -15.42 -9.58 7.01
C GLY A 273 -15.98 -10.97 7.34
N PRO A 274 -15.30 -12.02 6.83
CA PRO A 274 -15.64 -13.42 7.11
C PRO A 274 -15.67 -13.73 8.61
N GLU A 275 -14.98 -12.93 9.43
CA GLU A 275 -15.09 -12.99 10.89
C GLU A 275 -16.51 -12.88 11.43
N ARG A 276 -17.39 -12.11 10.78
CA ARG A 276 -18.79 -12.03 11.22
C ARG A 276 -19.46 -13.41 11.17
N ARG A 277 -18.96 -14.30 10.31
CA ARG A 277 -19.42 -15.69 10.14
C ARG A 277 -18.54 -16.70 10.89
N CYS A 278 -17.26 -16.39 11.11
CA CYS A 278 -16.30 -17.22 11.84
C CYS A 278 -15.48 -16.32 12.79
N PRO A 279 -15.98 -16.03 14.00
CA PRO A 279 -15.42 -15.00 14.89
C PRO A 279 -14.13 -15.43 15.60
N ASP A 280 -13.43 -16.43 15.05
CA ASP A 280 -12.31 -17.10 15.69
C ASP A 280 -11.02 -16.93 14.88
N HIS A 281 -9.89 -16.98 15.59
CA HIS A 281 -8.53 -16.84 15.06
C HIS A 281 -8.19 -17.84 13.94
N ARG A 282 -8.91 -18.96 13.89
CA ARG A 282 -8.78 -20.01 12.86
C ARG A 282 -8.87 -19.50 11.43
N TRP A 283 -9.53 -18.37 11.18
CA TRP A 283 -9.59 -17.80 9.84
C TRP A 283 -8.22 -17.43 9.27
N TRP A 284 -7.30 -16.88 10.07
CA TRP A 284 -5.95 -16.50 9.62
C TRP A 284 -5.00 -17.69 9.45
N ILE A 285 -5.26 -18.78 10.16
CA ILE A 285 -4.35 -19.93 10.24
C ILE A 285 -4.93 -21.20 9.60
N GLY A 286 -6.13 -21.11 9.00
CA GLY A 286 -6.89 -22.28 8.54
C GLY A 286 -6.19 -23.10 7.45
N GLY A 287 -5.31 -22.49 6.66
CA GLY A 287 -4.52 -23.17 5.65
C GLY A 287 -3.25 -23.86 6.17
N LEU A 288 -2.77 -23.51 7.37
CA LEU A 288 -1.43 -23.91 7.82
C LEU A 288 -1.32 -25.41 8.13
N ASP A 289 -0.16 -26.00 7.81
CA ASP A 289 0.13 -27.38 8.17
C ASP A 289 0.38 -27.54 9.68
N LEU A 290 -0.60 -28.12 10.37
CA LEU A 290 -0.56 -28.34 11.81
C LEU A 290 0.30 -29.55 12.23
N ARG A 291 0.83 -30.33 11.27
CA ARG A 291 1.71 -31.48 11.55
C ARG A 291 3.15 -31.08 11.84
N ALA A 292 3.52 -29.83 11.56
CA ALA A 292 4.87 -29.35 11.77
C ALA A 292 5.24 -29.20 13.27
N PRO A 293 6.54 -29.05 13.59
CA PRO A 293 7.01 -28.84 14.95
C PRO A 293 6.28 -27.70 15.66
N LEU A 294 6.02 -27.89 16.94
CA LEU A 294 5.28 -26.94 17.79
C LEU A 294 5.84 -25.51 17.72
N SER A 295 7.17 -25.37 17.76
CA SER A 295 7.84 -24.06 17.69
C SER A 295 7.59 -23.33 16.37
N ALA A 296 7.59 -24.06 15.25
CA ALA A 296 7.30 -23.48 13.92
C ALA A 296 5.84 -23.01 13.84
N ARG A 297 4.90 -23.78 14.41
CA ARG A 297 3.48 -23.41 14.48
C ARG A 297 3.27 -22.16 15.34
N GLN A 298 3.86 -22.11 16.53
CA GLN A 298 3.79 -20.94 17.41
C GLN A 298 4.34 -19.68 16.74
N SER A 299 5.50 -19.79 16.07
CA SER A 299 6.09 -18.67 15.32
C SER A 299 5.15 -18.17 14.22
N ALA A 300 4.57 -19.08 13.43
CA ALA A 300 3.63 -18.72 12.37
C ALA A 300 2.34 -18.10 12.92
N PHE A 301 1.80 -18.61 14.04
CA PHE A 301 0.59 -18.07 14.65
C PHE A 301 0.83 -16.67 15.21
N ALA A 302 1.90 -16.47 15.98
CA ALA A 302 2.28 -15.15 16.50
C ALA A 302 2.57 -14.15 15.37
N ALA A 303 3.20 -14.60 14.27
CA ALA A 303 3.43 -13.78 13.09
C ALA A 303 2.12 -13.39 12.38
N SER A 304 1.13 -14.29 12.32
CA SER A 304 -0.15 -14.00 11.70
C SER A 304 -0.90 -12.85 12.38
N ALA A 305 -0.65 -12.61 13.68
CA ALA A 305 -1.25 -11.54 14.49
C ALA A 305 -0.65 -10.13 14.26
N ALA A 306 0.36 -9.96 13.39
CA ALA A 306 1.05 -8.67 13.15
C ALA A 306 0.09 -7.49 12.88
N PHE A 307 -0.87 -7.68 11.97
CA PHE A 307 -1.88 -6.65 11.67
C PHE A 307 -2.76 -6.31 12.88
N LEU A 308 -3.19 -7.31 13.66
CA LEU A 308 -4.04 -7.12 14.84
C LEU A 308 -3.32 -6.33 15.94
N ARG A 309 -2.02 -6.59 16.14
CA ARG A 309 -1.16 -5.75 17.01
C ARG A 309 -1.09 -4.31 16.50
N GLY A 310 -1.01 -4.13 15.17
CA GLY A 310 -1.11 -2.82 14.54
C GLY A 310 -2.42 -2.11 14.85
N VAL A 311 -3.55 -2.82 14.82
CA VAL A 311 -4.86 -2.26 15.21
C VAL A 311 -4.90 -1.90 16.69
N ALA A 312 -4.29 -2.68 17.57
CA ALA A 312 -4.18 -2.35 18.99
C ALA A 312 -3.38 -1.04 19.22
N GLN A 313 -2.35 -0.75 18.41
CA GLN A 313 -1.66 0.54 18.45
C GLN A 313 -2.58 1.70 18.08
N LEU A 314 -3.52 1.53 17.13
CA LEU A 314 -4.51 2.57 16.82
C LEU A 314 -5.43 2.85 18.02
N GLY A 315 -5.75 1.80 18.79
CA GLY A 315 -6.48 1.93 20.06
C GLY A 315 -5.75 2.82 21.07
N ARG A 316 -4.44 2.59 21.25
CA ARG A 316 -3.59 3.44 22.12
C ARG A 316 -3.60 4.90 21.68
N TRP A 317 -3.50 5.16 20.37
CA TRP A 317 -3.59 6.53 19.86
C TRP A 317 -4.95 7.19 20.11
N LEU A 318 -6.05 6.44 20.14
CA LEU A 318 -7.36 6.97 20.52
C LEU A 318 -7.46 7.25 22.02
N ASP A 319 -6.82 6.43 22.86
CA ASP A 319 -6.77 6.67 24.31
C ASP A 319 -5.98 7.95 24.60
N GLU A 320 -4.81 8.09 23.97
CA GLU A 320 -3.98 9.29 24.04
C GLU A 320 -4.70 10.54 23.51
N ALA A 321 -5.38 10.45 22.36
CA ALA A 321 -6.15 11.56 21.81
C ALA A 321 -7.32 11.98 22.73
N GLY A 322 -7.88 11.04 23.50
CA GLY A 322 -8.97 11.30 24.43
C GLY A 322 -8.59 12.12 25.65
N VAL A 323 -7.30 12.22 25.98
CA VAL A 323 -6.79 12.99 27.13
C VAL A 323 -6.18 14.34 26.77
N VAL A 324 -6.09 14.67 25.47
CA VAL A 324 -5.56 15.97 24.99
C VAL A 324 -6.52 17.10 25.37
N ALA A 325 -6.01 18.13 26.04
CA ALA A 325 -6.82 19.24 26.50
C ALA A 325 -7.19 20.18 25.33
N HIS A 326 -8.29 20.95 25.49
CA HIS A 326 -8.77 21.87 24.44
C HIS A 326 -7.76 22.95 24.04
N PHE A 327 -6.85 23.30 24.94
CA PHE A 327 -5.85 24.36 24.76
C PHE A 327 -4.48 23.83 24.31
N ASP A 328 -4.32 22.52 24.12
CA ASP A 328 -3.06 21.94 23.63
C ASP A 328 -2.95 22.10 22.10
N GLU A 329 -1.73 22.27 21.60
CA GLU A 329 -1.45 22.43 20.16
C GLU A 329 -1.93 21.23 19.32
N ASP A 330 -1.95 20.04 19.92
CA ASP A 330 -2.40 18.79 19.30
C ASP A 330 -3.93 18.60 19.30
N TYR A 331 -4.72 19.54 19.84
CA TYR A 331 -6.17 19.37 20.02
C TYR A 331 -6.89 19.07 18.70
N GLU A 332 -6.61 19.81 17.62
CA GLU A 332 -7.27 19.58 16.33
C GLU A 332 -6.94 18.19 15.74
N ALA A 333 -5.69 17.74 15.89
CA ALA A 333 -5.26 16.41 15.47
C ALA A 333 -5.96 15.32 16.27
N ALA A 334 -6.05 15.49 17.60
CA ALA A 334 -6.76 14.58 18.49
C ALA A 334 -8.26 14.49 18.14
N GLN A 335 -8.93 15.62 17.94
CA GLN A 335 -10.34 15.66 17.56
C GLN A 335 -10.59 15.04 16.19
N LEU A 336 -9.68 15.24 15.23
CA LEU A 336 -9.76 14.58 13.94
C LEU A 336 -9.74 13.06 14.11
N LEU A 337 -8.74 12.51 14.83
CA LEU A 337 -8.61 11.07 15.09
C LEU A 337 -9.85 10.48 15.77
N LEU A 338 -10.28 11.10 16.87
CA LEU A 338 -11.45 10.65 17.64
C LEU A 338 -12.70 10.62 16.77
N SER A 339 -12.94 11.67 15.98
CA SER A 339 -14.11 11.72 15.09
C SER A 339 -14.00 10.77 13.88
N SER A 340 -12.80 10.54 13.35
CA SER A 340 -12.62 9.64 12.21
C SER A 340 -12.71 8.17 12.57
N TRP A 341 -12.28 7.79 13.78
CA TRP A 341 -12.15 6.39 14.18
C TRP A 341 -13.07 6.00 15.33
N GLN A 342 -14.08 6.82 15.65
CA GLN A 342 -15.09 6.51 16.69
C GLN A 342 -15.69 5.11 16.51
N TYR A 343 -15.91 4.69 15.26
CA TYR A 343 -16.45 3.37 14.92
C TYR A 343 -15.59 2.19 15.41
N LEU A 344 -14.30 2.40 15.72
CA LEU A 344 -13.44 1.34 16.27
C LEU A 344 -13.84 0.99 17.71
N ARG A 345 -14.38 1.96 18.46
CA ARG A 345 -14.90 1.80 19.83
C ARG A 345 -16.40 1.57 19.90
N SER A 346 -17.13 1.80 18.80
CA SER A 346 -18.54 1.45 18.73
C SER A 346 -18.68 -0.07 18.60
N ALA A 347 -19.36 -0.70 19.55
CA ALA A 347 -19.83 -2.07 19.34
C ALA A 347 -20.85 -2.05 18.17
N PRO A 348 -20.76 -3.00 17.22
CA PRO A 348 -21.82 -3.16 16.24
C PRO A 348 -23.13 -3.48 16.96
N GLU A 349 -24.26 -2.99 16.45
CA GLU A 349 -25.57 -3.32 17.04
C GLU A 349 -25.73 -4.85 17.11
N PRO A 350 -26.20 -5.38 18.25
CA PRO A 350 -26.39 -6.81 18.41
C PRO A 350 -27.42 -7.30 17.38
N THR A 351 -27.00 -8.14 16.45
CA THR A 351 -27.93 -8.96 15.65
C THR A 351 -28.35 -10.17 16.47
N GLU A 352 -29.63 -10.55 16.38
CA GLU A 352 -30.30 -11.59 17.20
C GLU A 352 -29.54 -12.94 17.30
N GLU A 353 -28.63 -13.24 16.37
CA GLU A 353 -27.90 -14.50 16.30
C GLU A 353 -26.46 -14.47 16.86
N ALA A 354 -25.89 -13.32 17.27
CA ALA A 354 -24.48 -13.23 17.64
C ALA A 354 -24.21 -12.57 19.01
N GLN A 355 -23.80 -13.38 20.01
CA GLN A 355 -23.39 -12.97 21.37
C GLN A 355 -22.02 -12.25 21.45
N ILE A 356 -21.66 -11.38 20.52
CA ILE A 356 -20.38 -10.67 20.62
C ILE A 356 -20.52 -9.16 20.36
N PRO A 357 -20.95 -8.38 21.37
CA PRO A 357 -20.86 -6.92 21.33
C PRO A 357 -19.45 -6.49 21.78
N ALA A 358 -18.41 -7.04 21.17
CA ALA A 358 -17.05 -6.52 21.35
C ALA A 358 -16.81 -5.44 20.30
N THR A 359 -16.19 -4.34 20.70
CA THR A 359 -15.73 -3.29 19.77
C THR A 359 -14.70 -3.88 18.79
N ILE A 360 -14.40 -3.17 17.70
CA ILE A 360 -13.38 -3.62 16.74
C ILE A 360 -12.02 -3.77 17.44
N LEU A 361 -11.69 -2.85 18.35
CA LEU A 361 -10.43 -2.89 19.12
C LEU A 361 -10.37 -4.10 20.07
N ASP A 362 -11.42 -4.31 20.86
CA ASP A 362 -11.47 -5.45 21.80
C ASP A 362 -11.35 -6.79 21.05
N ARG A 363 -12.01 -6.86 19.88
CA ARG A 363 -11.93 -8.02 19.01
C ARG A 363 -10.51 -8.23 18.49
N ALA A 364 -9.86 -7.20 17.97
CA ALA A 364 -8.49 -7.28 17.49
C ALA A 364 -7.52 -7.75 18.58
N ILE A 365 -7.61 -7.17 19.79
CA ILE A 365 -6.77 -7.53 20.94
C ILE A 365 -7.02 -8.98 21.35
N ARG A 366 -8.28 -9.40 21.46
CA ARG A 366 -8.64 -10.78 21.82
C ARG A 366 -8.08 -11.78 20.81
N LEU A 367 -8.22 -11.51 19.52
CA LEU A 367 -7.73 -12.40 18.45
C LEU A 367 -6.21 -12.46 18.41
N ALA A 368 -5.53 -11.33 18.61
CA ALA A 368 -4.07 -11.31 18.74
C ALA A 368 -3.61 -12.20 19.90
N ASN A 369 -4.24 -12.03 21.08
CA ASN A 369 -3.94 -12.84 22.26
C ASN A 369 -4.25 -14.32 22.05
N GLN A 370 -5.32 -14.65 21.32
CA GLN A 370 -5.61 -16.03 20.93
C GLN A 370 -4.46 -16.56 20.06
N LEU A 371 -4.15 -15.93 18.93
CA LEU A 371 -3.07 -16.37 18.04
C LEU A 371 -1.71 -16.53 18.75
N GLU A 372 -1.42 -15.70 19.73
CA GLU A 372 -0.17 -15.75 20.50
C GLU A 372 -0.21 -16.78 21.65
N SER A 373 -1.39 -17.19 22.10
CA SER A 373 -1.57 -18.16 23.18
C SER A 373 -1.34 -19.60 22.71
N LEU A 374 -0.72 -20.40 23.59
CA LEU A 374 -0.54 -21.85 23.41
C LEU A 374 -1.87 -22.61 23.23
N HIS A 375 -2.98 -22.06 23.73
CA HIS A 375 -4.29 -22.72 23.67
C HIS A 375 -4.85 -22.81 22.25
N SER A 376 -4.35 -21.97 21.33
CA SER A 376 -4.74 -21.93 19.92
C SER A 376 -4.17 -23.08 19.10
N LEU A 377 -3.31 -23.89 19.69
CA LEU A 377 -2.69 -25.04 19.04
C LEU A 377 -3.65 -26.21 18.85
N GLY A 378 -4.84 -26.17 19.49
CA GLY A 378 -5.80 -27.27 19.53
C GLY A 378 -5.22 -28.52 20.20
N GLN A 379 -6.07 -29.39 20.74
CA GLN A 379 -5.66 -30.78 20.81
C GLN A 379 -5.60 -31.30 19.36
N PRO A 380 -4.59 -32.08 18.96
CA PRO A 380 -4.56 -32.68 17.63
C PRO A 380 -5.90 -33.37 17.44
N SER A 381 -6.71 -32.86 16.50
CA SER A 381 -8.00 -33.45 16.16
C SER A 381 -7.74 -34.93 15.94
N GLU A 382 -8.35 -35.78 16.77
CA GLU A 382 -8.45 -37.20 16.48
C GLU A 382 -9.15 -37.28 15.12
N LEU A 383 -8.35 -37.46 14.07
CA LEU A 383 -8.85 -37.67 12.73
C LEU A 383 -9.48 -39.07 12.73
N PRO A 384 -10.72 -39.23 12.24
CA PRO A 384 -11.31 -40.55 12.00
C PRO A 384 -10.55 -41.34 10.93
#